data_AF-A0AAW7YY31-F1
#
_entry.id   AF-A0AAW7YY31-F1
#
_cell.length_a   1.000
_cell.length_b   1.000
_cell.length_c   1.000
_cell.angle_alpha   90.00
_cell.angle_beta   90.00
_cell.angle_gamma   90.00
#
_symmetry.space_group_name_H-M   'P 1'
#
loop_
_entity.id
_entity.type
_entity.pdbx_description
1 polymer ?
#
loop_
_entity_poly.entity_id
_entity_poly.type
_entity_poly.pdbx_seq_one_letter_code
_entity_poly.pdbx_strand_id
1 'polypeptide(L)'
;MDVLFNIFWFALGALSIYLTAYLKVKGKNRALIEDNRQLEEDKQKIVAKYRAETEKIKKQHSLDIEKRKYQYEDKRLQFSKYFSLLDEFHGKCNSIFVERFQPIMTEFLTACLQDDETVKNKAIVKYNQDVQSLVFELNEEHLKVKTEQNSIRLIASKEVDTLLDKLEIAVKNATDASTEMLRFMSTQEFWADQTLITPYQEKATIFGQDVQKCHNALKEQMKLELNEI
;
A
#
# COMPACT_ATOMS: atom_id res chain seq x y z
N MET A 1 -96.62 20.54 -50.55
CA MET A 1 -95.48 21.42 -50.21
C MET A 1 -95.01 21.17 -48.78
N ASP A 2 -95.90 20.99 -47.80
CA ASP A 2 -95.52 20.81 -46.37
C ASP A 2 -94.73 19.54 -46.03
N VAL A 3 -95.04 18.40 -46.67
CA VAL A 3 -94.32 17.14 -46.41
C VAL A 3 -92.85 17.21 -46.85
N LEU A 4 -92.57 17.85 -47.99
CA LEU A 4 -91.20 18.05 -48.50
C LEU A 4 -90.40 19.00 -47.60
N PHE A 5 -91.04 20.02 -47.03
CA PHE A 5 -90.43 20.96 -46.09
C PHE A 5 -90.05 20.28 -44.76
N ASN A 6 -90.93 19.43 -44.22
CA ASN A 6 -90.64 18.67 -43.00
C ASN A 6 -89.51 17.65 -43.19
N ILE A 7 -89.46 16.97 -44.34
CA ILE A 7 -88.37 16.04 -44.69
C ILE A 7 -87.04 16.80 -44.80
N PHE A 8 -87.05 18.01 -45.39
CA PHE A 8 -85.87 18.86 -45.49
C PHE A 8 -85.32 19.25 -44.11
N TRP A 9 -86.17 19.72 -43.19
CA TRP A 9 -85.74 20.07 -41.82
C TRP A 9 -85.25 18.86 -41.02
N PHE A 10 -85.88 17.69 -41.19
CA PHE A 10 -85.42 16.46 -40.57
C PHE A 10 -84.03 16.05 -41.08
N ALA A 11 -83.80 16.11 -42.40
CA ALA A 11 -82.50 15.83 -43.00
C ALA A 11 -81.42 16.83 -42.54
N LEU A 12 -81.78 18.11 -42.41
CA LEU A 12 -80.88 19.17 -41.93
C LEU A 12 -80.53 19.00 -40.44
N GLY A 13 -81.50 18.59 -39.62
CA GLY A 13 -81.28 18.23 -38.22
C GLY A 13 -80.37 16.99 -38.06
N ALA A 14 -80.62 15.94 -38.84
CA ALA A 14 -79.78 14.73 -38.85
C ALA A 14 -78.35 15.05 -39.32
N LEU A 15 -78.19 15.89 -40.34
CA LEU A 15 -76.88 16.34 -40.82
C LEU A 15 -76.13 17.16 -39.76
N SER A 16 -76.83 18.03 -39.03
CA SER A 16 -76.25 18.82 -37.94
C SER A 16 -75.77 17.95 -36.77
N ILE A 17 -76.57 16.95 -36.36
CA ILE A 17 -76.16 15.99 -35.31
C ILE A 17 -74.98 15.14 -35.78
N TYR A 18 -74.98 14.68 -37.03
CA TYR A 18 -73.86 13.93 -37.60
C TYR A 18 -72.57 14.76 -37.65
N LEU A 19 -72.65 16.01 -38.12
CA LEU A 19 -71.49 16.92 -38.19
C LEU A 19 -70.94 17.23 -36.80
N THR A 20 -71.79 17.50 -35.81
CA THR A 20 -71.35 17.77 -34.43
C THR A 20 -70.71 16.53 -33.78
N ALA A 21 -71.28 15.34 -33.98
CA ALA A 21 -70.70 14.08 -33.52
C ALA A 21 -69.34 13.80 -34.20
N TYR A 22 -69.26 13.98 -35.52
CA TYR A 22 -68.02 13.80 -36.30
C TYR A 22 -66.93 14.77 -35.87
N LEU A 23 -67.25 16.06 -35.70
CA LEU A 23 -66.29 17.08 -35.21
C LEU A 23 -65.80 16.76 -33.79
N LYS A 24 -66.69 16.29 -32.90
CA LYS A 24 -66.34 15.88 -31.53
C LYS A 24 -65.41 14.67 -31.53
N VAL A 25 -65.71 13.64 -32.33
CA VAL A 25 -64.87 12.44 -32.44
C VAL A 25 -63.51 12.78 -33.09
N LYS A 26 -63.50 13.60 -34.15
CA LYS A 26 -62.28 14.07 -34.80
C LYS A 26 -61.41 14.88 -33.84
N GLY A 27 -62.02 15.76 -33.04
CA GLY A 27 -61.33 16.53 -32.00
C GLY A 27 -60.70 15.63 -30.93
N LYS A 28 -61.45 14.65 -30.42
CA LYS A 28 -60.93 13.65 -29.47
C LYS A 28 -59.80 12.81 -30.06
N ASN A 29 -59.93 12.36 -31.30
CA ASN A 29 -58.91 11.54 -31.95
C ASN A 29 -57.62 12.35 -32.16
N ARG A 30 -57.74 13.63 -32.53
CA ARG A 30 -56.59 14.53 -32.65
C ARG A 30 -55.90 14.76 -31.30
N ALA A 31 -56.66 14.95 -30.21
CA ALA A 31 -56.12 15.07 -28.86
C ALA A 31 -55.40 13.78 -28.43
N LEU A 32 -55.99 12.61 -28.67
CA LEU A 32 -55.36 11.32 -28.37
C LEU A 32 -54.05 11.08 -29.13
N ILE A 33 -53.98 11.47 -30.40
CA ILE A 33 -52.75 11.37 -31.20
C ILE A 33 -51.67 12.28 -30.62
N GLU A 34 -52.04 13.50 -30.22
CA GLU A 34 -51.10 14.45 -29.63
C GLU A 34 -50.61 13.99 -28.24
N ASP A 35 -51.50 13.49 -27.39
CA ASP A 35 -51.15 12.92 -26.08
C ASP A 35 -50.23 11.70 -26.24
N ASN A 36 -50.52 10.81 -27.21
CA ASN A 36 -49.64 9.68 -27.53
C ASN A 36 -48.25 10.14 -27.98
N ARG A 37 -48.18 11.18 -28.82
CA ARG A 37 -46.91 11.75 -29.27
C ARG A 37 -46.12 12.32 -28.10
N GLN A 38 -46.76 13.08 -27.21
CA GLN A 38 -46.13 13.62 -26.01
C GLN A 38 -45.64 12.51 -25.07
N LEU A 39 -46.44 11.45 -24.86
CA LEU A 39 -46.05 10.29 -24.07
C LEU A 39 -44.84 9.56 -24.67
N GLU A 40 -44.77 9.41 -25.99
CA GLU A 40 -43.60 8.83 -26.65
C GLU A 40 -42.36 9.71 -26.51
N GLU A 41 -42.49 11.02 -26.69
CA GLU A 41 -41.39 11.98 -26.51
C GLU A 41 -40.87 11.95 -25.07
N ASP A 42 -41.75 11.98 -24.08
CA ASP A 42 -41.37 11.95 -22.67
C ASP A 42 -40.77 10.59 -22.28
N LYS A 43 -41.31 9.48 -22.79
CA LYS A 43 -40.69 8.16 -22.65
C LYS A 43 -39.27 8.14 -23.22
N GLN A 44 -39.06 8.69 -24.42
CA GLN A 44 -37.73 8.76 -25.04
C GLN A 44 -36.78 9.62 -24.21
N LYS A 45 -37.22 10.79 -23.70
CA LYS A 45 -36.43 11.64 -22.81
C LYS A 45 -36.02 10.90 -21.53
N ILE A 46 -36.97 10.22 -20.89
CA ILE A 46 -36.72 9.44 -19.67
C ILE A 46 -35.72 8.31 -19.95
N VAL A 47 -35.91 7.55 -21.02
CA VAL A 47 -34.99 6.47 -21.43
C VAL A 47 -33.60 7.02 -21.72
N ALA A 48 -33.49 8.13 -22.45
CA ALA A 48 -32.21 8.78 -22.75
C ALA A 48 -31.50 9.25 -21.46
N LYS A 49 -32.24 9.86 -20.54
CA LYS A 49 -31.72 10.30 -19.24
C LYS A 49 -31.15 9.14 -18.43
N TYR A 50 -31.92 8.06 -18.23
CA TYR A 50 -31.46 6.91 -17.46
C TYR A 50 -30.32 6.15 -18.15
N ARG A 51 -30.30 6.08 -19.48
CA ARG A 51 -29.15 5.52 -20.22
C ARG A 51 -27.88 6.34 -19.98
N ALA A 52 -27.97 7.67 -20.05
CA ALA A 52 -26.83 8.54 -19.79
C ALA A 52 -26.33 8.42 -18.34
N GLU A 53 -27.24 8.39 -17.36
CA GLU A 53 -26.89 8.18 -15.95
C GLU A 53 -26.23 6.81 -15.73
N THR A 54 -26.78 5.75 -16.32
CA THR A 54 -26.22 4.39 -16.21
C THR A 54 -24.82 4.31 -16.83
N GLU A 55 -24.62 4.90 -18.01
CA GLU A 55 -23.29 4.92 -18.64
C GLU A 55 -22.28 5.74 -17.84
N LYS A 56 -22.71 6.85 -17.23
CA LYS A 56 -21.85 7.63 -16.32
C LYS A 56 -21.43 6.81 -15.10
N ILE A 57 -22.38 6.11 -14.48
CA ILE A 57 -22.13 5.23 -13.33
C ILE A 57 -21.18 4.08 -13.72
N LYS A 58 -21.41 3.42 -14.86
CA LYS A 58 -20.52 2.37 -15.37
C LYS A 58 -19.10 2.87 -15.61
N LYS A 59 -18.94 4.04 -16.25
CA LYS A 59 -17.62 4.64 -16.47
C LYS A 59 -16.91 4.96 -15.17
N GLN A 60 -17.63 5.51 -14.19
CA GLN A 60 -17.09 5.79 -12.87
C GLN A 60 -16.62 4.52 -12.17
N HIS A 61 -17.45 3.47 -12.14
CA HIS A 61 -17.07 2.18 -11.55
C HIS A 61 -15.89 1.53 -12.29
N SER A 62 -15.86 1.58 -13.62
CA SER A 62 -14.74 1.05 -14.41
C SER A 62 -13.44 1.75 -14.07
N LEU A 63 -13.47 3.08 -13.96
CA LEU A 63 -12.30 3.89 -13.57
C LEU A 63 -11.86 3.56 -12.14
N ASP A 64 -12.80 3.41 -11.21
CA ASP A 64 -12.48 3.08 -9.82
C ASP A 64 -11.89 1.68 -9.67
N ILE A 65 -12.40 0.69 -10.43
CA ILE A 65 -11.83 -0.66 -10.50
C ILE A 65 -10.41 -0.62 -11.07
N GLU A 66 -10.18 0.14 -12.15
CA GLU A 66 -8.86 0.26 -12.77
C GLU A 66 -7.84 0.92 -11.83
N LYS A 67 -8.26 1.98 -11.11
CA LYS A 67 -7.43 2.61 -10.08
C LYS A 67 -7.06 1.65 -8.96
N ARG A 68 -8.04 0.89 -8.43
CA ARG A 68 -7.78 -0.10 -7.38
C ARG A 68 -6.83 -1.20 -7.85
N LYS A 69 -7.03 -1.69 -9.08
CA LYS A 69 -6.12 -2.67 -9.69
C LYS A 69 -4.70 -2.13 -9.79
N TYR A 70 -4.53 -0.90 -10.26
CA TYR A 70 -3.22 -0.25 -10.33
C TYR A 70 -2.58 -0.10 -8.95
N GLN A 71 -3.34 0.37 -7.96
CA GLN A 71 -2.87 0.50 -6.57
C GLN A 71 -2.45 -0.85 -5.97
N TYR A 72 -3.22 -1.90 -6.19
CA TYR A 72 -2.88 -3.26 -5.76
C TYR A 72 -1.56 -3.73 -6.37
N GLU A 73 -1.41 -3.58 -7.69
CA GLU A 73 -0.22 -3.99 -8.42
C GLU A 73 1.04 -3.25 -7.92
N ASP A 74 0.93 -1.94 -7.75
CA ASP A 74 2.04 -1.11 -7.26
C ASP A 74 2.43 -1.48 -5.81
N LYS A 75 1.45 -1.62 -4.91
CA LYS A 75 1.68 -2.09 -3.52
C LYS A 75 2.36 -3.45 -3.48
N ARG A 76 1.84 -4.41 -4.24
CA ARG A 76 2.40 -5.76 -4.32
C ARG A 76 3.85 -5.72 -4.77
N LEU A 77 4.17 -4.90 -5.78
CA LEU A 77 5.52 -4.75 -6.30
C LEU A 77 6.48 -4.15 -5.26
N GLN A 78 6.12 -3.04 -4.63
CA GLN A 78 6.97 -2.40 -3.60
C GLN A 78 7.15 -3.31 -2.38
N PHE A 79 6.08 -3.95 -1.89
CA PHE A 79 6.17 -4.85 -0.75
C PHE A 79 7.08 -6.04 -1.06
N SER A 80 6.92 -6.65 -2.24
CA SER A 80 7.78 -7.78 -2.64
C SER A 80 9.25 -7.36 -2.76
N LYS A 81 9.51 -6.18 -3.34
CA LYS A 81 10.86 -5.63 -3.48
C LYS A 81 11.50 -5.37 -2.11
N TYR A 82 10.75 -4.81 -1.17
CA TYR A 82 11.20 -4.59 0.21
C TYR A 82 11.65 -5.87 0.90
N PHE A 83 10.83 -6.93 0.85
CA PHE A 83 11.21 -8.20 1.47
C PHE A 83 12.41 -8.85 0.79
N SER A 84 12.53 -8.76 -0.53
CA SER A 84 13.72 -9.24 -1.25
C SER A 84 14.99 -8.52 -0.81
N LEU A 85 14.95 -7.18 -0.68
CA LEU A 85 16.09 -6.38 -0.21
C LEU A 85 16.46 -6.72 1.24
N LEU A 86 15.47 -7.00 2.07
CA LEU A 86 15.71 -7.41 3.45
C LEU A 86 16.35 -8.80 3.53
N ASP A 87 15.88 -9.76 2.72
CA ASP A 87 16.47 -11.10 2.68
C ASP A 87 17.92 -11.02 2.18
N GLU A 88 18.20 -10.17 1.19
CA GLU A 88 19.57 -9.87 0.73
C GLU A 88 20.41 -9.26 1.85
N PHE A 89 19.88 -8.27 2.58
CA PHE A 89 20.54 -7.66 3.73
C PHE A 89 20.89 -8.72 4.80
N HIS A 90 19.94 -9.58 5.18
CA HIS A 90 20.19 -10.65 6.15
C HIS A 90 21.23 -11.66 5.66
N GLY A 91 21.17 -12.02 4.37
CA GLY A 91 22.18 -12.89 3.75
C GLY A 91 23.58 -12.28 3.81
N LYS A 92 23.68 -10.98 3.51
CA LYS A 92 24.93 -10.21 3.56
C LYS A 92 25.44 -10.06 4.99
N CYS A 93 24.58 -9.81 5.98
CA CYS A 93 24.96 -9.81 7.40
C CYS A 93 25.59 -11.15 7.83
N ASN A 94 24.96 -12.27 7.48
CA ASN A 94 25.47 -13.59 7.82
C ASN A 94 26.81 -13.90 7.13
N SER A 95 26.94 -13.57 5.84
CA SER A 95 28.20 -13.73 5.10
C SER A 95 29.32 -12.88 5.72
N ILE A 96 29.08 -11.59 5.98
CA ILE A 96 30.05 -10.69 6.63
C ILE A 96 30.48 -11.23 7.99
N PHE A 97 29.55 -11.76 8.79
CA PHE A 97 29.87 -12.29 10.11
C PHE A 97 30.86 -13.46 10.04
N VAL A 98 30.62 -14.42 9.15
CA VAL A 98 31.47 -15.62 9.02
C VAL A 98 32.78 -15.30 8.30
N GLU A 99 32.72 -14.55 7.20
CA GLU A 99 33.86 -14.34 6.31
C GLU A 99 34.82 -13.24 6.79
N ARG A 100 34.32 -12.27 7.58
CA ARG A 100 35.11 -11.12 8.01
C ARG A 100 35.22 -11.01 9.52
N PHE A 101 34.09 -11.00 10.23
CA PHE A 101 34.10 -10.75 11.68
C PHE A 101 34.81 -11.87 12.47
N GLN A 102 34.54 -13.14 12.15
CA GLN A 102 35.22 -14.27 12.81
C GLN A 102 36.75 -14.23 12.65
N PRO A 103 37.31 -14.02 11.43
CA PRO A 103 38.75 -13.80 11.26
C PRO A 103 39.29 -12.62 12.05
N ILE A 104 38.61 -11.46 12.04
CA ILE A 104 39.01 -10.27 12.80
C ILE A 104 39.12 -10.60 14.29
N MET A 105 38.11 -11.27 14.85
CA MET A 105 38.12 -11.70 16.25
C MET A 105 39.24 -12.70 16.54
N THR A 106 39.48 -13.65 15.64
CA THR A 106 40.51 -14.69 15.82
C THR A 106 41.92 -14.09 15.81
N GLU A 107 42.21 -13.21 14.84
CA GLU A 107 43.50 -12.50 14.76
C GLU A 107 43.74 -11.67 16.03
N PHE A 108 42.70 -10.96 16.47
CA PHE A 108 42.75 -10.12 17.64
C PHE A 108 42.99 -10.90 18.93
N LEU A 109 42.22 -11.97 19.18
CA LEU A 109 42.40 -12.84 20.35
C LEU A 109 43.79 -13.48 20.38
N THR A 110 44.30 -13.91 19.22
CA THR A 110 45.63 -14.52 19.10
C THR A 110 46.73 -13.53 19.48
N ALA A 111 46.60 -12.27 19.08
CA ALA A 111 47.55 -11.22 19.44
C ALA A 111 47.47 -10.86 20.93
N CYS A 112 46.28 -10.88 21.53
CA CYS A 112 46.08 -10.62 22.96
C CYS A 112 46.70 -11.69 23.89
N LEU A 113 46.87 -12.92 23.40
CA LEU A 113 47.53 -14.01 24.14
C LEU A 113 49.06 -13.89 24.18
N GLN A 114 49.66 -13.00 23.39
CA GLN A 114 51.11 -12.77 23.40
C GLN A 114 51.49 -11.85 24.56
N ASP A 115 52.62 -12.10 25.23
CA ASP A 115 53.08 -11.31 26.38
C ASP A 115 53.67 -9.93 26.03
N ASP A 116 53.59 -9.53 24.75
CA ASP A 116 54.12 -8.26 24.25
C ASP A 116 53.03 -7.18 24.19
N GLU A 117 53.11 -6.18 25.07
CA GLU A 117 52.21 -5.03 25.11
C GLU A 117 52.17 -4.22 23.80
N THR A 118 53.26 -4.17 23.04
CA THR A 118 53.27 -3.47 21.75
C THR A 118 52.43 -4.19 20.71
N VAL A 119 52.44 -5.53 20.74
CA VAL A 119 51.62 -6.37 19.87
C VAL A 119 50.14 -6.27 20.24
N LYS A 120 49.82 -6.29 21.54
CA LYS A 120 48.44 -6.11 22.03
C LYS A 120 47.85 -4.77 21.59
N ASN A 121 48.56 -3.68 21.83
CA ASN A 121 48.09 -2.34 21.45
C ASN A 121 47.89 -2.20 19.93
N LYS A 122 48.80 -2.76 19.13
CA LYS A 122 48.64 -2.78 17.66
C LYS A 122 47.41 -3.58 17.23
N ALA A 123 47.14 -4.71 17.89
CA ALA A 123 45.98 -5.54 17.62
C ALA A 123 44.66 -4.84 17.99
N ILE A 124 44.60 -4.10 19.09
CA ILE A 124 43.44 -3.28 19.47
C ILE A 124 43.15 -2.21 18.41
N VAL A 125 44.18 -1.51 17.94
CA VAL A 125 44.02 -0.50 16.88
C VAL A 125 43.49 -1.13 15.59
N LYS A 126 44.05 -2.27 15.18
CA LYS A 126 43.62 -3.00 13.99
C LYS A 126 42.18 -3.50 14.11
N TYR A 127 41.84 -4.12 15.24
CA TYR A 127 40.47 -4.58 15.54
C TYR A 127 39.45 -3.45 15.38
N ASN A 128 39.72 -2.29 15.99
CA ASN A 128 38.83 -1.14 15.90
C ASN A 128 38.65 -0.63 14.46
N GLN A 129 39.73 -0.59 13.67
CA GLN A 129 39.66 -0.21 12.26
C GLN A 129 38.83 -1.20 11.43
N ASP A 130 39.07 -2.50 11.61
CA ASP A 130 38.40 -3.55 10.85
C ASP A 130 36.91 -3.65 11.22
N VAL A 131 36.58 -3.54 12.51
CA VAL A 131 35.19 -3.48 12.98
C VAL A 131 34.48 -2.23 12.47
N GLN A 132 35.12 -1.06 12.48
CA GLN A 132 34.51 0.16 11.96
C GLN A 132 34.24 0.08 10.45
N SER A 133 35.15 -0.53 9.69
CA SER A 133 34.94 -0.84 8.26
C SER A 133 33.74 -1.76 8.06
N LEU A 134 33.60 -2.79 8.90
CA LEU A 134 32.48 -3.74 8.84
C LEU A 134 31.14 -3.07 9.15
N VAL A 135 31.09 -2.22 10.18
CA VAL A 135 29.91 -1.42 10.52
C VAL A 135 29.51 -0.49 9.38
N PHE A 136 30.48 0.13 8.71
CA PHE A 136 30.21 1.00 7.57
C PHE A 136 29.60 0.24 6.39
N GLU A 137 30.15 -0.92 6.01
CA GLU A 137 29.60 -1.77 4.94
C GLU A 137 28.16 -2.21 5.26
N LEU A 138 27.90 -2.66 6.50
CA LEU A 138 26.56 -3.03 6.92
C LEU A 138 25.57 -1.86 6.89
N ASN A 139 26.03 -0.66 7.23
CA ASN A 139 25.19 0.53 7.18
C ASN A 139 24.82 0.91 5.74
N GLU A 140 25.72 0.74 4.76
CA GLU A 140 25.39 0.95 3.34
C GLU A 140 24.29 0.01 2.86
N GLU A 141 24.34 -1.27 3.24
CA GLU A 141 23.30 -2.24 2.90
C GLU A 141 21.98 -1.93 3.61
N HIS A 142 22.03 -1.52 4.87
CA HIS A 142 20.85 -1.08 5.62
C HIS A 142 20.19 0.17 4.98
N LEU A 143 20.98 1.10 4.41
CA LEU A 143 20.44 2.27 3.71
C LEU A 143 19.62 1.90 2.47
N LYS A 144 19.94 0.79 1.79
CA LYS A 144 19.12 0.30 0.67
C LYS A 144 17.72 -0.11 1.14
N VAL A 145 17.66 -0.87 2.23
CA VAL A 145 16.39 -1.27 2.87
C VAL A 145 15.59 -0.05 3.32
N LYS A 146 16.26 0.92 3.97
CA LYS A 146 15.63 2.17 4.41
C LYS A 146 15.10 3.01 3.25
N THR A 147 15.82 3.06 2.13
CA THR A 147 15.36 3.77 0.93
C THR A 147 14.06 3.17 0.41
N GLU A 148 13.95 1.85 0.40
CA GLU A 148 12.72 1.17 -0.02
C GLU A 148 11.55 1.40 0.95
N GLN A 149 11.81 1.50 2.26
CA GLN A 149 10.79 1.88 3.23
C GLN A 149 10.16 3.24 2.90
N ASN A 150 10.95 4.21 2.43
CA ASN A 150 10.43 5.51 2.02
C ASN A 150 9.52 5.42 0.77
N SER A 151 9.84 4.53 -0.16
CA SER A 151 8.98 4.27 -1.33
C SER A 151 7.63 3.68 -0.90
N ILE A 152 7.64 2.77 0.08
CA ILE A 152 6.41 2.17 0.63
C ILE A 152 5.49 3.23 1.24
N ARG A 153 6.04 4.20 1.99
CA ARG A 153 5.25 5.28 2.63
C ARG A 153 4.40 6.10 1.65
N LEU A 154 4.75 6.12 0.36
CA LEU A 154 3.97 6.86 -0.65
C LEU A 154 2.64 6.19 -0.99
N ILE A 155 2.53 4.89 -0.78
CA ILE A 155 1.40 4.08 -1.23
C ILE A 155 0.70 3.35 -0.08
N ALA A 156 1.35 3.25 1.07
CA ALA A 156 0.91 2.47 2.21
C ALA A 156 -0.20 3.16 3.02
N SER A 157 -0.88 2.35 3.83
CA SER A 157 -1.79 2.81 4.87
C SER A 157 -1.05 3.48 6.04
N LYS A 158 -1.78 4.25 6.85
CA LYS A 158 -1.24 4.90 8.05
C LYS A 158 -0.75 3.87 9.09
N GLU A 159 -1.39 2.71 9.12
CA GLU A 159 -1.03 1.58 9.96
C GLU A 159 0.35 1.03 9.57
N VAL A 160 0.61 0.85 8.27
CA VAL A 160 1.92 0.45 7.76
C VAL A 160 2.97 1.53 8.05
N ASP A 161 2.66 2.82 7.84
CA ASP A 161 3.58 3.91 8.19
C ASP A 161 3.99 3.87 9.67
N THR A 162 3.03 3.67 10.56
CA THR A 162 3.30 3.57 12.01
C THR A 162 4.19 2.37 12.35
N LEU A 163 4.02 1.25 11.63
CA LEU A 163 4.85 0.05 11.81
C LEU A 163 6.26 0.25 11.24
N LEU A 164 6.40 0.99 10.14
CA LEU A 164 7.69 1.40 9.59
C LEU A 164 8.47 2.29 10.58
N ASP A 165 7.81 3.26 11.21
CA ASP A 165 8.44 4.10 12.23
C ASP A 165 8.93 3.29 13.43
N LYS A 166 8.10 2.34 13.91
CA LYS A 166 8.49 1.44 15.00
C LYS A 166 9.68 0.55 14.62
N LEU A 167 9.69 0.04 13.39
CA LEU A 167 10.78 -0.76 12.88
C LEU A 167 12.07 0.05 12.79
N GLU A 168 12.03 1.29 12.31
CA GLU A 168 13.20 2.18 12.25
C GLU A 168 13.80 2.43 13.64
N ILE A 169 12.95 2.68 14.64
CA ILE A 169 13.38 2.84 16.04
C ILE A 169 14.01 1.54 16.57
N ALA A 170 13.37 0.39 16.32
CA ALA A 170 13.87 -0.91 16.77
C ALA A 170 15.23 -1.24 16.16
N VAL A 171 15.39 -1.03 14.85
CA VAL A 171 16.66 -1.28 14.14
C VAL A 171 17.76 -0.34 14.62
N LYS A 172 17.43 0.93 14.86
CA LYS A 172 18.39 1.89 15.45
C LYS A 172 18.86 1.41 16.81
N ASN A 173 17.95 1.02 17.71
CA ASN A 173 18.30 0.54 19.05
C ASN A 173 19.15 -0.74 19.00
N ALA A 174 18.83 -1.67 18.10
CA ALA A 174 19.61 -2.89 17.90
C ALA A 174 21.02 -2.61 17.38
N THR A 175 21.15 -1.69 16.41
CA THR A 175 22.44 -1.25 15.85
C THR A 175 23.29 -0.54 16.89
N ASP A 176 22.69 0.36 17.66
CA ASP A 176 23.38 1.11 18.72
C ASP A 176 23.89 0.14 19.81
N ALA A 177 23.06 -0.81 20.25
CA ALA A 177 23.45 -1.82 21.24
C ALA A 177 24.55 -2.75 20.73
N SER A 178 24.49 -3.16 19.46
CA SER A 178 25.53 -3.99 18.84
C SER A 178 26.86 -3.23 18.72
N THR A 179 26.81 -1.95 18.35
CA THR A 179 27.98 -1.07 18.29
C THR A 179 28.59 -0.85 19.67
N GLU A 180 27.76 -0.65 20.69
CA GLU A 180 28.18 -0.52 22.07
C GLU A 180 28.88 -1.78 22.58
N MET A 181 28.32 -2.96 22.26
CA MET A 181 28.92 -4.27 22.56
C MET A 181 30.30 -4.42 21.90
N LEU A 182 30.41 -4.15 20.59
CA LEU A 182 31.67 -4.23 19.86
C LEU A 182 32.73 -3.26 20.42
N ARG A 183 32.31 -2.06 20.81
CA ARG A 183 33.20 -1.09 21.46
C ARG A 183 33.68 -1.60 22.81
N PHE A 184 32.80 -2.16 23.63
CA PHE A 184 33.18 -2.75 24.91
C PHE A 184 34.15 -3.91 24.75
N MET A 185 33.97 -4.75 23.72
CA MET A 185 34.90 -5.84 23.40
C MET A 185 36.33 -5.36 23.08
N SER A 186 36.53 -4.08 22.72
CA SER A 186 37.87 -3.53 22.49
C SER A 186 38.59 -3.07 23.77
N THR A 187 37.92 -3.05 24.92
CA THR A 187 38.42 -2.48 26.18
C THR A 187 39.28 -3.45 27.00
N GLN A 188 40.19 -2.91 27.81
CA GLN A 188 40.97 -3.69 28.78
C GLN A 188 40.11 -4.37 29.85
N GLU A 189 38.98 -3.79 30.22
CA GLU A 189 38.07 -4.38 31.20
C GLU A 189 37.49 -5.71 30.71
N PHE A 190 37.07 -5.76 29.44
CA PHE A 190 36.58 -6.99 28.83
C PHE A 190 37.66 -8.09 28.76
N TRP A 191 38.93 -7.73 28.56
CA TRP A 191 40.03 -8.70 28.55
C TRP A 191 40.30 -9.31 29.91
N ALA A 192 40.19 -8.50 30.96
CA ALA A 192 40.39 -8.96 32.32
C ALA A 192 39.27 -9.90 32.77
N ASP A 193 38.03 -9.64 32.32
CA ASP A 193 36.87 -10.46 32.63
C ASP A 193 35.86 -10.46 31.48
N GLN A 194 35.86 -11.56 30.72
CA GLN A 194 34.95 -11.74 29.59
C GLN A 194 33.48 -11.86 30.02
N THR A 195 33.20 -12.16 31.30
CA THR A 195 31.81 -12.26 31.78
C THR A 195 31.10 -10.91 31.82
N LEU A 196 31.85 -9.80 31.77
CA LEU A 196 31.30 -8.45 31.71
C LEU A 196 30.54 -8.14 30.40
N ILE A 197 30.64 -9.00 29.39
CA ILE A 197 29.90 -8.85 28.12
C ILE A 197 28.42 -9.21 28.24
N THR A 198 28.05 -10.02 29.23
CA THR A 198 26.67 -10.54 29.40
C THR A 198 25.58 -9.47 29.32
N PRO A 199 25.66 -8.33 30.04
CA PRO A 199 24.62 -7.29 29.94
C PRO A 199 24.51 -6.68 28.53
N TYR A 200 25.61 -6.56 27.80
CA TYR A 200 25.60 -6.06 26.41
C TYR A 200 24.97 -7.08 25.46
N GLN A 201 25.28 -8.36 25.64
CA GLN A 201 24.69 -9.45 24.86
C GLN A 201 23.18 -9.57 25.10
N GLU A 202 22.74 -9.47 26.35
CA GLU A 202 21.31 -9.48 26.71
C GLU A 202 20.58 -8.29 26.07
N LYS A 203 21.15 -7.08 26.18
CA LYS A 203 20.60 -5.86 25.57
C LYS A 203 20.48 -5.99 24.05
N ALA A 204 21.53 -6.47 23.38
CA ALA A 204 21.51 -6.69 21.93
C ALA A 204 20.47 -7.75 21.53
N THR A 205 20.33 -8.82 22.32
CA THR A 205 19.34 -9.89 22.10
C THR A 205 17.91 -9.36 22.22
N ILE A 206 17.61 -8.56 23.24
CA ILE A 206 16.29 -7.96 23.45
C ILE A 206 15.91 -7.08 22.26
N PHE A 207 16.79 -6.18 21.85
CA PHE A 207 16.50 -5.31 20.70
C PHE A 207 16.42 -6.09 19.38
N GLY A 208 17.24 -7.13 19.19
CA GLY A 208 17.12 -8.02 18.03
C GLY A 208 15.76 -8.73 17.96
N GLN A 209 15.24 -9.20 19.10
CA GLN A 209 13.90 -9.78 19.17
C GLN A 209 12.81 -8.75 18.86
N ASP A 210 12.96 -7.51 19.32
CA ASP A 210 11.99 -6.44 19.05
C ASP A 210 11.99 -6.02 17.57
N VAL A 211 13.14 -6.01 16.90
CA VAL A 211 13.22 -5.86 15.43
C VAL A 211 12.41 -6.96 14.76
N GLN A 212 12.61 -8.22 15.14
CA GLN A 212 11.88 -9.36 14.56
C GLN A 212 10.37 -9.25 14.77
N LYS A 213 9.92 -8.83 15.96
CA LYS A 213 8.50 -8.60 16.26
C LYS A 213 7.92 -7.50 15.36
N CYS A 214 8.60 -6.35 15.25
CA CYS A 214 8.16 -5.24 14.39
C CYS A 214 8.09 -5.69 12.93
N HIS A 215 9.07 -6.45 12.49
CA HIS A 215 9.14 -6.97 11.12
C HIS A 215 7.98 -7.91 10.80
N ASN A 216 7.66 -8.83 11.72
CA ASN A 216 6.52 -9.74 11.57
C ASN A 216 5.19 -8.98 11.58
N ALA A 217 5.03 -7.99 12.45
CA ALA A 217 3.83 -7.15 12.48
C ALA A 217 3.64 -6.36 11.18
N LEU A 218 4.72 -5.77 10.64
CA LEU A 218 4.72 -5.08 9.35
C LEU A 218 4.30 -6.02 8.21
N LYS A 219 4.86 -7.24 8.18
CA LYS A 219 4.52 -8.26 7.19
C LYS A 219 3.04 -8.64 7.21
N GLU A 220 2.49 -8.89 8.39
CA GLU A 220 1.07 -9.23 8.50
C GLU A 220 0.17 -8.05 8.10
N GLN A 221 0.52 -6.82 8.48
CA GLN A 221 -0.24 -5.64 8.06
C GLN A 221 -0.19 -5.42 6.54
N MET A 222 0.98 -5.58 5.91
CA MET A 222 1.12 -5.49 4.45
C MET A 222 0.28 -6.54 3.73
N LYS A 223 0.17 -7.76 4.26
CA LYS A 223 -0.71 -8.80 3.70
C LYS A 223 -2.19 -8.42 3.83
N LEU A 224 -2.59 -7.88 4.97
CA LEU A 224 -3.96 -7.40 5.18
C LEU A 224 -4.31 -6.31 4.17
N GLU A 225 -3.41 -5.34 3.99
CA GLU A 225 -3.60 -4.23 3.06
C GLU A 225 -3.72 -4.70 1.60
N LEU A 226 -3.03 -5.78 1.20
CA LEU A 226 -3.20 -6.39 -0.12
C LEU A 226 -4.54 -7.12 -0.28
N ASN A 227 -5.11 -7.65 0.81
CA ASN A 227 -6.38 -8.39 0.77
C ASN A 227 -7.62 -7.48 0.82
N GLU A 228 -7.48 -6.22 1.24
CA GLU A 228 -8.58 -5.26 1.41
C GLU A 228 -8.90 -4.41 0.16
N ILE A 229 -8.15 -4.57 -0.95
CA ILE A 229 -8.26 -3.74 -2.17
C ILE A 229 -9.34 -4.23 -3.14
#